data_AF-A0A2T5EX05-F1
#
_entry.id   AF-A0A2T5EX05-F1
#
_cell.length_a   1.000
_cell.length_b   1.000
_cell.length_c   1.000
_cell.angle_alpha   90.00
_cell.angle_beta   90.00
_cell.angle_gamma   90.00
#
_symmetry.space_group_name_H-M   'P 1'
#
loop_
_entity.id
_entity.type
_entity.pdbx_description
1 polymer ?
#
loop_
_entity_poly.entity_id
_entity_poly.type
_entity_poly.pdbx_seq_one_letter_code
_entity_poly.pdbx_strand_id
1 'polypeptide(L)'
;MKIMKNDLILERTVQLETWVISATILKAEKRPEYDLVLKCVRDGFCTEEQVAQHLLFDDRARLGIAQRMLSSALDLKLVYKKSGKFSLTDEGHEAIQRKRVFVPEEGVWKITFTNDPLLPFPIIAFEKHREPEAREEAMHRNKDVTDKRVANLKKIPSWIKKRVQNEIGQPCMGGELINIDEIKSKGEHVANTLNLSVKWNVTKSSLMLHQDNKEVGQFKAPERDIETVWYELLSGSRRIDSWRSDTSEFEEYFENIPSTSKSTMRISLEFPRPSLEGLQRFNTVTAKGVRLRPKTEECAQQWSEWLLLSYVDNYATTEKFETWLQKAKKPFHDFDINLPSRDELAKSVTTEQKSRSKSDWHIVAASDWGL
;
A
#
# COMPACT_ATOMS: atom_id res chain seq x y z
N MET A 1 22.06 7.34 -9.15
CA MET A 1 21.05 8.29 -8.63
C MET A 1 21.01 8.21 -7.11
N LYS A 2 21.27 9.31 -6.38
CA LYS A 2 21.31 9.32 -4.91
C LYS A 2 19.88 9.47 -4.41
N ILE A 3 19.14 8.35 -4.36
CA ILE A 3 17.73 8.30 -3.93
C ILE A 3 17.56 9.07 -2.62
N MET A 4 16.57 9.97 -2.60
CA MET A 4 16.21 10.77 -1.43
C MET A 4 16.13 9.88 -0.18
N LYS A 5 16.80 10.28 0.92
CA LYS A 5 16.77 9.55 2.19
C LYS A 5 15.38 9.52 2.87
N ASN A 6 14.41 10.24 2.32
CA ASN A 6 13.09 10.37 2.92
C ASN A 6 12.09 9.49 2.17
N ASP A 7 11.36 8.71 2.95
CA ASP A 7 10.34 7.80 2.42
C ASP A 7 9.22 8.59 1.71
N LEU A 8 8.98 8.27 0.44
CA LEU A 8 7.77 8.68 -0.27
C LEU A 8 6.66 7.67 0.07
N ILE A 9 5.66 8.15 0.81
CA ILE A 9 4.58 7.32 1.33
C ILE A 9 3.25 7.84 0.80
N LEU A 10 2.53 6.98 0.09
CA LEU A 10 1.16 7.23 -0.34
C LEU A 10 0.20 6.43 0.53
N GLU A 11 -0.84 7.08 1.03
CA GLU A 11 -1.84 6.46 1.90
C GLU A 11 -3.25 6.80 1.43
N ARG A 12 -4.20 5.87 1.59
CA ARG A 12 -5.63 6.16 1.45
C ARG A 12 -6.49 5.23 2.31
N THR A 13 -7.70 5.67 2.60
CA THR A 13 -8.75 4.80 3.15
C THR A 13 -9.26 3.86 2.05
N VAL A 14 -9.36 2.58 2.39
CA VAL A 14 -9.86 1.53 1.49
C VAL A 14 -11.39 1.61 1.44
N GLN A 15 -11.96 1.58 0.25
CA GLN A 15 -13.41 1.49 0.08
C GLN A 15 -13.87 0.04 0.30
N LEU A 16 -14.84 -0.13 1.19
CA LEU A 16 -15.29 -1.42 1.70
C LEU A 16 -16.80 -1.56 1.56
N GLU A 17 -17.25 -2.74 1.15
CA GLU A 17 -18.66 -3.11 1.14
C GLU A 17 -18.85 -4.43 1.89
N THR A 18 -19.73 -4.45 2.88
CA THR A 18 -20.00 -5.64 3.69
C THR A 18 -21.38 -6.19 3.38
N TRP A 19 -21.44 -7.49 3.08
CA TRP A 19 -22.66 -8.18 2.68
C TRP A 19 -22.84 -9.47 3.45
N VAL A 20 -24.07 -9.77 3.84
CA VAL A 20 -24.49 -11.08 4.35
C VAL A 20 -25.15 -11.84 3.20
N ILE A 21 -24.51 -12.93 2.76
CA ILE A 21 -24.82 -13.62 1.52
C ILE A 21 -24.78 -15.13 1.69
N SER A 22 -25.69 -15.83 1.02
CA SER A 22 -25.57 -17.27 0.84
C SER A 22 -24.51 -17.58 -0.21
N ALA A 23 -23.50 -18.37 0.17
CA ALA A 23 -22.38 -18.72 -0.69
C ALA A 23 -21.79 -20.09 -0.33
N THR A 24 -21.10 -20.68 -1.30
CA THR A 24 -20.27 -21.87 -1.13
C THR A 24 -18.82 -21.43 -1.16
N ILE A 25 -18.17 -21.44 0.00
CA ILE A 25 -16.75 -21.07 0.13
C ILE A 25 -15.96 -22.35 0.35
N LEU A 26 -15.02 -22.65 -0.53
CA LEU A 26 -14.06 -23.71 -0.28
C LEU A 26 -12.89 -23.18 0.53
N LYS A 27 -12.56 -23.85 1.64
CA LYS A 27 -11.41 -23.51 2.49
C LYS A 27 -10.29 -24.52 2.31
N ALA A 28 -9.06 -24.05 2.25
CA ALA A 28 -7.88 -24.90 2.07
C ALA A 28 -7.46 -25.57 3.39
N GLU A 29 -7.95 -26.79 3.61
CA GLU A 29 -7.71 -27.58 4.81
C GLU A 29 -6.65 -28.67 4.61
N LYS A 30 -5.98 -29.07 5.70
CA LYS A 30 -5.14 -30.28 5.69
C LYS A 30 -6.01 -31.51 5.88
N ARG A 31 -6.07 -32.36 4.86
CA ARG A 31 -6.84 -33.62 4.86
C ARG A 31 -5.94 -34.79 4.50
N PRO A 32 -5.18 -35.34 5.48
CA PRO A 32 -4.20 -36.40 5.22
C PRO A 32 -4.80 -37.65 4.56
N GLU A 33 -6.06 -37.93 4.84
CA GLU A 33 -6.79 -39.05 4.26
C GLU A 33 -6.94 -38.93 2.73
N TYR A 34 -7.13 -37.71 2.21
CA TYR A 34 -7.19 -37.48 0.76
C TYR A 34 -5.79 -37.46 0.15
N ASP A 35 -4.79 -36.89 0.83
CA ASP A 35 -3.40 -36.90 0.35
C ASP A 35 -2.90 -38.33 0.06
N LEU A 36 -3.22 -39.29 0.93
CA LEU A 36 -2.88 -40.70 0.73
C LEU A 36 -3.58 -41.32 -0.48
N VAL A 37 -4.89 -41.12 -0.61
CA VAL A 37 -5.68 -41.66 -1.72
C VAL A 37 -5.22 -41.08 -3.06
N LEU A 38 -4.99 -39.77 -3.12
CA LEU A 38 -4.52 -39.12 -4.33
C LEU A 38 -3.12 -39.60 -4.74
N LYS A 39 -2.22 -39.85 -3.78
CA LYS A 39 -0.91 -40.46 -4.05
C LYS A 39 -1.04 -41.89 -4.58
N CYS A 40 -1.93 -42.71 -4.02
CA CYS A 40 -2.20 -44.03 -4.56
C CYS A 40 -2.66 -43.97 -6.02
N VAL A 41 -3.60 -43.07 -6.35
CA VAL A 41 -4.07 -42.87 -7.73
C VAL A 41 -2.93 -42.41 -8.64
N ARG A 42 -2.09 -41.47 -8.19
CA ARG A 42 -0.90 -41.00 -8.92
C ARG A 42 0.09 -42.13 -9.22
N ASP A 43 0.29 -43.02 -8.25
CA ASP A 43 1.27 -44.10 -8.31
C ASP A 43 0.72 -45.31 -9.12
N GLY A 44 -0.48 -45.20 -9.71
CA GLY A 44 -1.05 -46.16 -10.67
C GLY A 44 -2.15 -47.07 -10.11
N PHE A 45 -2.54 -46.90 -8.84
CA PHE A 45 -3.64 -47.65 -8.22
C PHE A 45 -4.96 -46.94 -8.51
N CYS A 46 -5.57 -47.30 -9.64
CA CYS A 46 -6.67 -46.56 -10.25
C CYS A 46 -8.05 -47.23 -10.08
N THR A 47 -8.18 -48.34 -9.35
CA THR A 47 -9.49 -48.95 -9.04
C THR A 47 -9.74 -49.03 -7.54
N GLU A 48 -11.00 -49.18 -7.14
CA GLU A 48 -11.41 -49.30 -5.75
C GLU A 48 -10.75 -50.49 -5.05
N GLU A 49 -10.61 -51.62 -5.74
CA GLU A 49 -9.93 -52.82 -5.24
C GLU A 49 -8.43 -52.58 -5.05
N GLN A 50 -7.79 -51.91 -6.01
CA GLN A 50 -6.38 -51.57 -5.93
C GLN A 50 -6.09 -50.63 -4.77
N VAL A 51 -6.93 -49.62 -4.55
CA VAL A 51 -6.81 -48.71 -3.40
C VAL A 51 -7.09 -49.46 -2.09
N ALA A 52 -8.11 -50.32 -2.02
CA ALA A 52 -8.38 -51.13 -0.83
C ALA A 52 -7.20 -52.05 -0.48
N GLN A 53 -6.66 -52.76 -1.47
CA GLN A 53 -5.51 -53.65 -1.31
C GLN A 53 -4.24 -52.88 -0.91
N HIS A 54 -3.92 -51.79 -1.60
CA HIS A 54 -2.64 -51.11 -1.45
C HIS A 54 -2.60 -50.13 -0.27
N LEU A 55 -3.65 -49.34 -0.07
CA LEU A 55 -3.72 -48.34 0.99
C LEU A 55 -4.27 -48.90 2.30
N LEU A 56 -5.26 -49.78 2.21
CA LEU A 56 -6.00 -50.28 3.38
C LEU A 56 -5.60 -51.71 3.77
N PHE A 57 -4.69 -52.34 3.03
CA PHE A 57 -4.15 -53.68 3.24
C PHE A 57 -5.21 -54.81 3.21
N ASP A 58 -6.36 -54.57 2.57
CA ASP A 58 -7.45 -55.55 2.47
C ASP A 58 -8.36 -55.21 1.28
N ASP A 59 -8.52 -56.14 0.34
CA ASP A 59 -9.25 -55.97 -0.92
C ASP A 59 -10.75 -56.29 -0.84
N ARG A 60 -11.24 -56.88 0.27
CA ARG A 60 -12.64 -57.32 0.42
C ARG A 60 -13.36 -56.66 1.58
N ALA A 61 -12.81 -56.73 2.80
CA ALA A 61 -13.44 -56.19 3.99
C ALA A 61 -13.42 -54.65 4.00
N ARG A 62 -12.46 -54.04 3.30
CA ARG A 62 -12.27 -52.57 3.26
C ARG A 62 -12.61 -51.92 1.91
N LEU A 63 -13.12 -52.69 0.95
CA LEU A 63 -13.56 -52.19 -0.35
C LEU A 63 -14.57 -51.03 -0.22
N GLY A 64 -15.54 -51.15 0.67
CA GLY A 64 -16.54 -50.11 0.92
C GLY A 64 -15.97 -48.82 1.54
N ILE A 65 -14.78 -48.86 2.14
CA ILE A 65 -14.06 -47.67 2.62
C ILE A 65 -13.34 -47.01 1.43
N ALA A 66 -12.62 -47.79 0.63
CA ALA A 66 -11.94 -47.28 -0.57
C ALA A 66 -12.93 -46.63 -1.55
N GLN A 67 -14.09 -47.26 -1.77
CA GLN A 67 -15.20 -46.69 -2.56
C GLN A 67 -15.65 -45.34 -2.04
N ARG A 68 -15.87 -45.21 -0.72
CA ARG A 68 -16.28 -43.95 -0.09
C ARG A 68 -15.21 -42.86 -0.24
N MET A 69 -13.95 -43.20 0.00
CA MET A 69 -12.84 -42.23 -0.12
C MET A 69 -12.68 -41.72 -1.56
N LEU A 70 -12.75 -42.62 -2.56
CA LEU A 70 -12.67 -42.26 -3.98
C LEU A 70 -13.91 -41.49 -4.45
N SER A 71 -15.10 -41.83 -3.94
CA SER A 71 -16.32 -41.07 -4.20
C SER A 71 -16.20 -39.64 -3.66
N SER A 72 -15.74 -39.47 -2.41
CA SER A 72 -15.55 -38.14 -1.84
C SER A 72 -14.44 -37.35 -2.56
N ALA A 73 -13.38 -38.00 -3.01
CA ALA A 73 -12.36 -37.35 -3.85
C ALA A 73 -12.92 -36.90 -5.21
N LEU A 74 -13.88 -37.64 -5.76
CA LEU A 74 -14.59 -37.28 -6.99
C LEU A 74 -15.56 -36.10 -6.76
N ASP A 75 -16.28 -36.10 -5.65
CA ASP A 75 -17.18 -35.00 -5.25
C ASP A 75 -16.40 -33.69 -5.03
N LEU A 76 -15.18 -33.79 -4.49
CA LEU A 76 -14.25 -32.67 -4.32
C LEU A 76 -13.50 -32.29 -5.61
N LYS A 77 -13.82 -32.94 -6.74
CA LYS A 77 -13.18 -32.73 -8.06
C LYS A 77 -11.66 -32.93 -8.06
N LEU A 78 -11.13 -33.77 -7.17
CA LEU A 78 -9.70 -34.10 -7.08
C LEU A 78 -9.31 -35.26 -8.01
N VAL A 79 -10.30 -36.08 -8.37
CA VAL A 79 -10.18 -37.18 -9.33
C VAL A 79 -11.37 -37.18 -10.28
N TYR A 80 -11.16 -37.75 -11.45
CA TYR A 80 -12.25 -38.10 -12.37
C TYR A 80 -12.20 -39.60 -12.68
N LYS A 81 -13.35 -40.16 -13.06
CA LYS A 81 -13.47 -41.58 -13.43
C LYS A 81 -13.60 -41.73 -14.94
N LYS A 82 -12.71 -42.48 -15.56
CA LYS A 82 -12.72 -42.80 -17.00
C LYS A 82 -12.57 -44.31 -17.19
N SER A 83 -13.53 -44.93 -17.90
CA SER A 83 -13.52 -46.37 -18.19
C SER A 83 -13.35 -47.25 -16.94
N GLY A 84 -14.01 -46.88 -15.83
CA GLY A 84 -13.93 -47.61 -14.57
C GLY A 84 -12.69 -47.33 -13.72
N LYS A 85 -11.73 -46.52 -14.21
CA LYS A 85 -10.51 -46.17 -13.51
C LYS A 85 -10.50 -44.70 -13.08
N PHE A 86 -9.94 -44.42 -11.91
CA PHE A 86 -9.72 -43.07 -11.40
C PHE A 86 -8.41 -42.49 -11.92
N SER A 87 -8.41 -41.19 -12.17
CA SER A 87 -7.23 -40.41 -12.54
C SER A 87 -7.31 -39.03 -11.88
N LEU A 88 -6.16 -38.44 -11.60
CA LEU A 88 -6.08 -37.12 -10.95
C LEU A 88 -6.55 -36.02 -11.91
N THR A 89 -7.25 -35.03 -11.36
CA THR A 89 -7.46 -33.73 -12.01
C THR A 89 -6.26 -32.81 -11.76
N ASP A 90 -6.23 -31.64 -12.39
CA ASP A 90 -5.22 -30.61 -12.10
C ASP A 90 -5.30 -30.17 -10.62
N GLU A 91 -6.52 -30.03 -10.08
CA GLU A 91 -6.78 -29.74 -8.67
C GLU A 91 -6.26 -30.86 -7.76
N GLY A 92 -6.40 -32.13 -8.17
CA GLY A 92 -5.86 -33.28 -7.45
C GLY A 92 -4.32 -33.26 -7.40
N HIS A 93 -3.68 -32.91 -8.51
CA HIS A 93 -2.22 -32.73 -8.55
C HIS A 93 -1.75 -31.58 -7.65
N GLU A 94 -2.44 -30.44 -7.72
CA GLU A 94 -2.14 -29.27 -6.88
C GLU A 94 -2.35 -29.58 -5.39
N ALA A 95 -3.41 -30.31 -5.04
CA ALA A 95 -3.71 -30.71 -3.68
C ALA A 95 -2.60 -31.57 -3.06
N ILE A 96 -2.03 -32.51 -3.83
CA ILE A 96 -0.86 -33.30 -3.40
C ILE A 96 0.37 -32.40 -3.18
N GLN A 97 0.65 -31.50 -4.13
CA GLN A 97 1.82 -30.62 -4.05
C GLN A 97 1.74 -29.69 -2.82
N ARG A 98 0.57 -29.09 -2.58
CA ARG A 98 0.34 -28.14 -1.49
C ARG A 98 -0.03 -28.80 -0.16
N LYS A 99 -0.30 -30.11 -0.16
CA LYS A 99 -0.82 -30.89 0.98
C LYS A 99 -2.08 -30.27 1.60
N ARG A 100 -2.92 -29.67 0.78
CA ARG A 100 -4.18 -29.03 1.18
C ARG A 100 -5.27 -29.36 0.17
N VAL A 101 -6.48 -29.53 0.66
CA VAL A 101 -7.66 -29.79 -0.15
C VAL A 101 -8.66 -28.68 0.12
N PHE A 102 -9.31 -28.20 -0.93
CA PHE A 102 -10.40 -27.25 -0.82
C PHE A 102 -11.68 -27.97 -0.42
N VAL A 103 -12.14 -27.74 0.81
CA VAL A 103 -13.37 -28.34 1.33
C VAL A 103 -14.50 -27.32 1.21
N PRO A 104 -15.57 -27.61 0.44
CA PRO A 104 -16.70 -26.69 0.28
C PRO A 104 -17.50 -26.58 1.58
N GLU A 105 -17.74 -25.34 2.01
CA GLU A 105 -18.70 -25.03 3.06
C GLU A 105 -19.83 -24.17 2.51
N GLU A 106 -21.03 -24.75 2.45
CA GLU A 106 -22.25 -24.02 2.16
C GLU A 106 -22.78 -23.32 3.43
N GLY A 107 -23.23 -22.08 3.27
CA GLY A 107 -23.84 -21.36 4.37
C GLY A 107 -24.15 -19.91 4.06
N VAL A 108 -24.57 -19.19 5.09
CA VAL A 108 -24.68 -17.73 5.07
C VAL A 108 -23.39 -17.15 5.64
N TRP A 109 -22.80 -16.22 4.91
CA TRP A 109 -21.51 -15.63 5.21
C TRP A 109 -21.65 -14.12 5.25
N LYS A 110 -21.03 -13.50 6.25
CA LYS A 110 -20.77 -12.07 6.25
C LYS A 110 -19.40 -11.86 5.64
N ILE A 111 -19.35 -11.21 4.47
CA ILE A 111 -18.12 -11.01 3.69
C ILE A 111 -17.92 -9.51 3.47
N THR A 112 -16.71 -9.03 3.75
CA THR A 112 -16.30 -7.67 3.43
C THR A 112 -15.44 -7.68 2.18
N PHE A 113 -15.89 -6.95 1.17
CA PHE A 113 -15.25 -6.85 -0.13
C PHE A 113 -14.56 -5.50 -0.32
N THR A 114 -13.59 -5.48 -1.23
CA THR A 114 -12.95 -4.27 -1.73
C THR A 114 -12.72 -4.38 -3.23
N ASN A 115 -12.74 -3.23 -3.91
CA ASN A 115 -12.30 -3.12 -5.30
C ASN A 115 -10.97 -2.36 -5.41
N ASP A 116 -10.23 -2.22 -4.31
CA ASP A 116 -8.94 -1.52 -4.30
C ASP A 116 -7.90 -2.28 -5.16
N PRO A 117 -7.26 -1.63 -6.15
CA PRO A 117 -6.28 -2.27 -7.02
C PRO A 117 -4.93 -2.54 -6.34
N LEU A 118 -4.65 -1.95 -5.19
CA LEU A 118 -3.43 -2.23 -4.42
C LEU A 118 -3.54 -3.55 -3.64
N LEU A 119 -4.75 -3.99 -3.33
CA LEU A 119 -4.96 -5.21 -2.55
C LEU A 119 -4.99 -6.43 -3.49
N PRO A 120 -4.27 -7.51 -3.13
CA PRO A 120 -4.08 -8.64 -4.02
C PRO A 120 -5.34 -9.51 -4.18
N PHE A 121 -6.29 -9.40 -3.24
CA PHE A 121 -7.50 -10.21 -3.23
C PHE A 121 -8.71 -9.34 -2.86
N PRO A 122 -9.86 -9.45 -3.55
CA PRO A 122 -11.04 -8.60 -3.31
C PRO A 122 -11.75 -8.87 -1.99
N ILE A 123 -11.39 -9.90 -1.25
CA ILE A 123 -11.97 -10.21 0.07
C ILE A 123 -11.03 -9.70 1.16
N ILE A 124 -11.57 -8.85 2.03
CA ILE A 124 -10.87 -8.35 3.21
C ILE A 124 -10.94 -9.35 4.35
N ALA A 125 -12.16 -9.75 4.68
CA ALA A 125 -12.47 -10.67 5.78
C ALA A 125 -13.80 -11.36 5.48
N PHE A 126 -13.99 -12.53 6.09
CA PHE A 126 -15.26 -13.24 6.03
C PHE A 126 -15.49 -14.01 7.31
N GLU A 127 -16.75 -14.13 7.72
CA GLU A 127 -17.16 -14.90 8.89
C GLU A 127 -18.48 -15.61 8.62
N LYS A 128 -18.67 -16.77 9.25
CA LYS A 128 -19.94 -17.51 9.13
C LYS A 128 -21.02 -16.73 9.86
N HIS A 129 -22.08 -16.35 9.16
CA HIS A 129 -23.21 -15.64 9.73
C HIS A 129 -24.21 -16.65 10.30
N ARG A 130 -24.60 -16.46 11.56
CA ARG A 130 -25.69 -17.21 12.17
C ARG A 130 -26.95 -16.39 12.05
N GLU A 131 -27.89 -16.89 11.27
CA GLU A 131 -29.24 -16.33 11.22
C GLU A 131 -29.89 -16.48 12.61
N PRO A 132 -30.68 -15.48 13.05
CA PRO A 132 -31.49 -15.62 14.26
C PRO A 132 -32.47 -16.79 14.12
N GLU A 133 -32.81 -17.42 15.23
CA GLU A 133 -33.72 -18.56 15.20
C GLU A 133 -35.13 -18.12 14.76
N ALA A 134 -35.81 -18.92 13.93
CA ALA A 134 -37.16 -18.64 13.43
C ALA A 134 -38.18 -18.36 14.55
N ARG A 135 -37.94 -18.87 15.77
CA ARG A 135 -38.76 -18.61 16.96
C ARG A 135 -38.61 -17.18 17.48
N GLU A 136 -37.42 -16.60 17.39
CA GLU A 136 -37.16 -15.20 17.78
C GLU A 136 -37.79 -14.23 16.77
N GLU A 137 -37.80 -14.61 15.50
CA GLU A 137 -38.40 -13.83 14.41
C GLU A 137 -39.95 -13.87 14.45
N ALA A 138 -40.54 -15.03 14.77
CA ALA A 138 -41.99 -15.21 14.89
C ALA A 138 -42.61 -14.56 16.13
N MET A 139 -41.85 -14.33 17.21
CA MET A 139 -42.37 -13.78 18.48
C MET A 139 -42.54 -12.24 18.53
N HIS A 140 -42.51 -11.53 17.39
CA HIS A 140 -42.86 -10.11 17.30
C HIS A 140 -42.08 -9.17 18.25
N ARG A 141 -40.82 -9.45 18.58
CA ARG A 141 -40.02 -8.52 19.40
C ARG A 141 -39.24 -7.47 18.62
N ASN A 142 -39.24 -7.46 17.28
CA ASN A 142 -38.43 -6.51 16.50
C ASN A 142 -38.90 -6.34 15.04
N LYS A 143 -40.18 -5.99 14.80
CA LYS A 143 -40.71 -5.74 13.43
C LYS A 143 -39.86 -4.74 12.64
N ASP A 144 -39.37 -3.69 13.31
CA ASP A 144 -38.47 -2.68 12.74
C ASP A 144 -37.12 -3.25 12.29
N VAL A 145 -36.62 -4.32 12.92
CA VAL A 145 -35.36 -4.98 12.52
C VAL A 145 -35.60 -5.83 11.28
N THR A 146 -36.68 -6.61 11.25
CA THR A 146 -37.06 -7.41 10.08
C THR A 146 -37.33 -6.52 8.86
N ASP A 147 -38.05 -5.42 9.03
CA ASP A 147 -38.32 -4.45 7.96
C ASP A 147 -37.03 -3.79 7.45
N LYS A 148 -36.07 -3.49 8.33
CA LYS A 148 -34.73 -3.00 7.95
C LYS A 148 -33.93 -4.05 7.18
N ARG A 149 -33.96 -5.33 7.59
CA ARG A 149 -33.27 -6.43 6.88
C ARG A 149 -33.84 -6.59 5.48
N VAL A 150 -35.18 -6.58 5.34
CA VAL A 150 -35.86 -6.66 4.04
C VAL A 150 -35.51 -5.46 3.16
N ALA A 151 -35.47 -4.24 3.70
CA ALA A 151 -35.04 -3.06 2.95
C ALA A 151 -33.57 -3.10 2.51
N ASN A 152 -32.72 -3.82 3.25
CA ASN A 152 -31.30 -4.00 2.94
C ASN A 152 -31.00 -5.18 2.03
N LEU A 153 -31.98 -6.06 1.75
CA LEU A 153 -31.86 -7.13 0.76
C LEU A 153 -31.80 -6.53 -0.65
N LYS A 154 -30.58 -6.51 -1.20
CA LYS A 154 -30.29 -5.90 -2.49
C LYS A 154 -29.63 -6.91 -3.42
N LYS A 155 -29.68 -6.62 -4.71
CA LYS A 155 -28.89 -7.36 -5.71
C LYS A 155 -27.41 -7.03 -5.48
N ILE A 156 -26.57 -8.06 -5.40
CA ILE A 156 -25.13 -7.88 -5.21
C ILE A 156 -24.57 -7.20 -6.47
N PRO A 157 -23.69 -6.19 -6.31
CA PRO A 157 -22.99 -5.56 -7.43
C PRO A 157 -22.31 -6.59 -8.34
N SER A 158 -22.45 -6.39 -9.65
CA SER A 158 -21.91 -7.35 -10.64
C SER A 158 -20.39 -7.50 -10.59
N TRP A 159 -19.68 -6.47 -10.13
CA TRP A 159 -18.22 -6.49 -10.00
C TRP A 159 -17.75 -7.52 -8.95
N ILE A 160 -18.50 -7.69 -7.85
CA ILE A 160 -18.16 -8.66 -6.78
C ILE A 160 -18.19 -10.06 -7.37
N LYS A 161 -19.30 -10.43 -8.03
CA LYS A 161 -19.43 -11.76 -8.62
C LYS A 161 -18.37 -12.02 -9.69
N LYS A 162 -18.07 -11.03 -10.54
CA LYS A 162 -17.07 -11.17 -11.62
C LYS A 162 -15.64 -11.33 -11.09
N ARG A 163 -15.30 -10.61 -10.02
CA ARG A 163 -13.93 -10.62 -9.48
C ARG A 163 -13.70 -11.83 -8.59
N VAL A 164 -14.67 -12.16 -7.73
CA VAL A 164 -14.49 -13.12 -6.63
C VAL A 164 -14.79 -14.58 -7.03
N GLN A 165 -15.72 -14.81 -7.97
CA GLN A 165 -16.16 -16.17 -8.27
C GLN A 165 -15.03 -16.97 -8.97
N ASN A 166 -14.71 -18.14 -8.42
CA ASN A 166 -13.58 -18.99 -8.79
C ASN A 166 -12.20 -18.36 -8.57
N GLU A 167 -12.10 -17.24 -7.87
CA GLU A 167 -10.82 -16.64 -7.52
C GLU A 167 -10.26 -17.28 -6.26
N ILE A 168 -9.03 -17.78 -6.35
CA ILE A 168 -8.31 -18.38 -5.23
C ILE A 168 -7.43 -17.31 -4.59
N GLY A 169 -7.59 -17.10 -3.29
CA GLY A 169 -6.75 -16.16 -2.57
C GLY A 169 -6.93 -16.22 -1.06
N GLN A 170 -6.04 -15.53 -0.36
CA GLN A 170 -6.13 -15.35 1.08
C GLN A 170 -6.82 -14.01 1.36
N PRO A 171 -7.78 -13.93 2.30
CA PRO A 171 -8.35 -12.66 2.71
C PRO A 171 -7.28 -11.68 3.20
N CYS A 172 -7.46 -10.40 2.93
CA CYS A 172 -6.44 -9.38 3.21
C CYS A 172 -6.13 -9.20 4.71
N MET A 173 -7.07 -9.50 5.61
CA MET A 173 -6.83 -9.47 7.06
C MET A 173 -6.29 -10.81 7.60
N GLY A 174 -5.87 -11.71 6.72
CA GLY A 174 -5.35 -13.03 7.07
C GLY A 174 -6.43 -14.11 7.13
N GLY A 175 -6.04 -15.27 7.66
CA GLY A 175 -6.86 -16.49 7.64
C GLY A 175 -6.34 -17.52 6.65
N GLU A 176 -7.18 -18.48 6.29
CA GLU A 176 -6.81 -19.54 5.36
C GLU A 176 -7.06 -19.12 3.91
N LEU A 177 -6.42 -19.84 2.99
CA LEU A 177 -6.62 -19.66 1.57
C LEU A 177 -8.00 -20.20 1.19
N ILE A 178 -8.76 -19.42 0.43
CA ILE A 178 -10.14 -19.71 0.08
C ILE A 178 -10.36 -19.63 -1.42
N ASN A 179 -11.43 -20.26 -1.86
CA ASN A 179 -12.00 -20.14 -3.20
C ASN A 179 -13.52 -19.97 -3.05
N ILE A 180 -14.13 -19.04 -3.77
CA ILE A 180 -15.60 -18.92 -3.76
C ILE A 180 -16.18 -19.55 -5.02
N ASP A 181 -16.83 -20.72 -4.85
CA ASP A 181 -17.46 -21.47 -5.96
C ASP A 181 -18.72 -20.75 -6.46
N GLU A 182 -19.61 -20.43 -5.51
CA GLU A 182 -20.91 -19.85 -5.81
C GLU A 182 -21.25 -18.73 -4.82
N ILE A 183 -21.74 -17.62 -5.36
CA ILE A 183 -22.39 -16.54 -4.62
C ILE A 183 -23.80 -16.34 -5.18
N LYS A 184 -24.82 -16.38 -4.33
CA LYS A 184 -26.21 -16.06 -4.73
C LYS A 184 -26.34 -14.59 -5.11
N SER A 185 -27.25 -14.27 -6.03
CA SER A 185 -27.34 -12.93 -6.64
C SER A 185 -27.89 -11.83 -5.73
N LYS A 186 -28.45 -12.19 -4.57
CA LYS A 186 -29.04 -11.26 -3.60
C LYS A 186 -28.38 -11.48 -2.24
N GLY A 187 -28.25 -10.39 -1.49
CA GLY A 187 -27.68 -10.38 -0.16
C GLY A 187 -28.19 -9.20 0.65
N GLU A 188 -28.01 -9.26 1.96
CA GLU A 188 -28.26 -8.14 2.85
C GLU A 188 -27.01 -7.25 2.89
N HIS A 189 -27.14 -5.99 2.49
CA HIS A 189 -26.06 -5.01 2.63
C HIS A 189 -26.02 -4.51 4.08
N VAL A 190 -24.88 -4.68 4.75
CA VAL A 190 -24.71 -4.34 6.17
C VAL A 190 -23.74 -3.19 6.31
N ALA A 191 -23.99 -2.32 7.29
CA ALA A 191 -23.06 -1.25 7.62
C ALA A 191 -21.69 -1.83 7.94
N ASN A 192 -20.65 -1.30 7.29
CA ASN A 192 -19.30 -1.71 7.55
C ASN A 192 -18.78 -1.08 8.84
N THR A 193 -18.19 -1.90 9.71
CA THR A 193 -17.57 -1.47 10.98
C THR A 193 -16.05 -1.35 10.87
N LEU A 194 -15.45 -1.84 9.78
CA LEU A 194 -14.01 -1.82 9.57
C LEU A 194 -13.56 -0.50 8.97
N ASN A 195 -12.56 0.13 9.56
CA ASN A 195 -11.85 1.27 8.98
C ASN A 195 -10.44 0.84 8.60
N LEU A 196 -10.20 0.71 7.30
CA LEU A 196 -8.92 0.25 6.77
C LEU A 196 -8.25 1.35 5.95
N SER A 197 -6.93 1.50 6.13
CA SER A 197 -6.09 2.31 5.24
C SER A 197 -4.99 1.45 4.63
N VAL A 198 -4.66 1.74 3.38
CA VAL A 198 -3.52 1.14 2.69
C VAL A 198 -2.40 2.16 2.63
N LYS A 199 -1.19 1.74 3.01
CA LYS A 199 0.02 2.55 3.04
C LYS A 199 1.07 1.94 2.13
N TRP A 200 1.37 2.63 1.05
CA TRP A 200 2.39 2.26 0.08
C TRP A 200 3.63 3.13 0.28
N ASN A 201 4.72 2.52 0.73
CA ASN A 201 6.04 3.15 0.75
C ASN A 201 6.76 2.84 -0.56
N VAL A 202 6.81 3.82 -1.45
CA VAL A 202 7.41 3.69 -2.78
C VAL A 202 8.92 3.46 -2.65
N THR A 203 9.57 4.21 -1.77
CA THR A 203 11.02 4.17 -1.56
C THR A 203 11.51 2.83 -1.04
N LYS A 204 10.72 2.18 -0.17
CA LYS A 204 11.05 0.87 0.42
C LYS A 204 10.38 -0.30 -0.30
N SER A 205 9.63 -0.03 -1.37
CA SER A 205 8.83 -1.01 -2.09
C SER A 205 7.97 -1.88 -1.16
N SER A 206 7.33 -1.26 -0.17
CA SER A 206 6.48 -1.96 0.81
C SER A 206 5.04 -1.49 0.78
N LEU A 207 4.11 -2.43 0.90
CA LEU A 207 2.68 -2.18 0.93
C LEU A 207 2.08 -2.82 2.18
N MET A 208 1.45 -2.01 3.01
CA MET A 208 0.86 -2.44 4.28
C MET A 208 -0.60 -2.03 4.36
N LEU A 209 -1.41 -2.88 4.97
CA LEU A 209 -2.80 -2.63 5.31
C LEU A 209 -2.92 -2.40 6.81
N HIS A 210 -3.52 -1.28 7.17
CA HIS A 210 -3.71 -0.88 8.55
C HIS A 210 -5.21 -0.89 8.91
N GLN A 211 -5.52 -1.34 10.11
CA GLN A 211 -6.81 -1.15 10.76
C GLN A 211 -6.60 -0.27 11.99
N ASP A 212 -7.25 0.88 12.06
CA ASP A 212 -7.14 1.82 13.20
C ASP A 212 -5.66 2.08 13.61
N ASN A 213 -4.79 2.30 12.62
CA ASN A 213 -3.32 2.47 12.75
C ASN A 213 -2.50 1.24 13.15
N LYS A 214 -3.10 0.07 13.32
CA LYS A 214 -2.38 -1.19 13.53
C LYS A 214 -2.21 -1.93 12.21
N GLU A 215 -1.01 -2.42 11.94
CA GLU A 215 -0.74 -3.27 10.78
C GLU A 215 -1.49 -4.61 10.92
N VAL A 216 -2.29 -4.94 9.90
CA VAL A 216 -3.07 -6.18 9.83
C VAL A 216 -2.72 -7.05 8.62
N GLY A 217 -1.93 -6.52 7.68
CA GLY A 217 -1.48 -7.26 6.52
C GLY A 217 -0.33 -6.57 5.80
N GLN A 218 0.54 -7.38 5.20
CA GLN A 218 1.66 -6.94 4.37
C GLN A 218 1.59 -7.64 3.01
N PHE A 219 1.74 -6.88 1.94
CA PHE A 219 1.59 -7.38 0.57
C PHE A 219 2.76 -6.98 -0.32
N LYS A 220 2.86 -7.64 -1.47
CA LYS A 220 3.79 -7.24 -2.53
C LYS A 220 3.40 -5.83 -3.00
N ALA A 221 4.36 -4.90 -3.00
CA ALA A 221 4.13 -3.56 -3.51
C ALA A 221 3.91 -3.59 -5.03
N PRO A 222 3.18 -2.59 -5.58
CA PRO A 222 3.05 -2.43 -7.02
C PRO A 222 4.41 -2.36 -7.72
N GLU A 223 4.51 -3.00 -8.89
CA GLU A 223 5.69 -2.93 -9.75
C GLU A 223 5.74 -1.57 -10.47
N ARG A 224 6.11 -0.53 -9.71
CA ARG A 224 6.26 0.85 -10.19
C ARG A 224 7.61 1.38 -9.73
N ASP A 225 8.37 1.93 -10.67
CA ASP A 225 9.60 2.62 -10.34
C ASP A 225 9.35 3.95 -9.64
N ILE A 226 10.27 4.35 -8.77
CA ILE A 226 10.18 5.59 -7.99
C ILE A 226 10.18 6.83 -8.88
N GLU A 227 10.91 6.83 -10.01
CA GLU A 227 10.96 7.95 -10.94
C GLU A 227 9.59 8.17 -11.60
N THR A 228 8.95 7.09 -12.02
CA THR A 228 7.60 7.12 -12.60
C THR A 228 6.57 7.69 -11.61
N VAL A 229 6.62 7.27 -10.35
CA VAL A 229 5.71 7.79 -9.33
C VAL A 229 5.94 9.28 -9.10
N TRP A 230 7.20 9.73 -9.01
CA TRP A 230 7.51 11.15 -8.89
C TRP A 230 7.03 11.96 -10.08
N TYR A 231 7.24 11.46 -11.30
CA TYR A 231 6.75 12.08 -12.52
C TYR A 231 5.23 12.27 -12.48
N GLU A 232 4.47 11.24 -12.15
CA GLU A 232 3.01 11.32 -12.05
C GLU A 232 2.55 12.33 -10.98
N LEU A 233 3.20 12.36 -9.80
CA LEU A 233 2.90 13.33 -8.73
C LEU A 233 3.19 14.78 -9.15
N LEU A 234 4.33 15.02 -9.79
CA LEU A 234 4.76 16.34 -10.23
C LEU A 234 3.94 16.84 -11.42
N SER A 235 3.63 15.97 -12.38
CA SER A 235 2.76 16.30 -13.50
C SER A 235 1.33 16.60 -13.04
N GLY A 236 0.79 15.79 -12.11
CA GLY A 236 -0.54 16.04 -11.52
C GLY A 236 -0.64 17.36 -10.75
N SER A 237 0.48 17.86 -10.21
CA SER A 237 0.56 19.15 -9.51
C SER A 237 1.06 20.31 -10.38
N ARG A 238 1.32 20.08 -11.68
CA ARG A 238 1.89 21.06 -12.63
C ARG A 238 3.23 21.65 -12.18
N ARG A 239 4.05 20.83 -11.51
CA ARG A 239 5.36 21.20 -10.97
C ARG A 239 6.53 20.50 -11.67
N ILE A 240 6.23 19.73 -12.72
CA ILE A 240 7.23 18.94 -13.44
C ILE A 240 8.32 19.81 -14.08
N ASP A 241 7.99 21.00 -14.55
CA ASP A 241 8.95 21.92 -15.19
C ASP A 241 9.99 22.48 -14.20
N SER A 242 9.67 22.47 -12.91
CA SER A 242 10.56 22.86 -11.82
C SER A 242 11.36 21.66 -11.27
N TRP A 243 11.21 20.46 -11.83
CA TRP A 243 11.91 19.27 -11.35
C TRP A 243 13.09 18.90 -12.25
N ARG A 244 14.27 18.75 -11.65
CA ARG A 244 15.47 18.22 -12.30
C ARG A 244 15.59 16.73 -12.00
N SER A 245 15.31 15.90 -13.01
CA SER A 245 15.32 14.44 -12.88
C SER A 245 16.73 13.87 -12.67
N ASP A 246 17.74 14.46 -13.29
CA ASP A 246 19.14 14.07 -13.24
C ASP A 246 19.76 14.24 -11.84
N THR A 247 19.49 15.36 -11.17
CA THR A 247 20.01 15.65 -9.83
C THR A 247 19.01 15.36 -8.71
N SER A 248 17.74 15.09 -9.04
CA SER A 248 16.62 14.95 -8.09
C SER A 248 16.43 16.18 -7.20
N GLU A 249 16.44 17.35 -7.82
CA GLU A 249 16.33 18.65 -7.18
C GLU A 249 15.11 19.43 -7.68
N PHE A 250 14.51 20.20 -6.79
CA PHE A 250 13.36 21.06 -7.11
C PHE A 250 13.82 22.51 -7.22
N GLU A 251 13.58 23.10 -8.39
CA GLU A 251 13.89 24.48 -8.72
C GLU A 251 12.77 25.42 -8.27
N GLU A 252 13.13 26.40 -7.44
CA GLU A 252 12.20 27.38 -6.90
C GLU A 252 12.80 28.78 -6.87
N TYR A 253 11.92 29.79 -6.93
CA TYR A 253 12.31 31.19 -6.77
C TYR A 253 12.61 31.53 -5.32
N PHE A 254 13.61 32.36 -5.07
CA PHE A 254 14.06 32.72 -3.71
C PHE A 254 12.93 33.26 -2.82
N GLU A 255 12.02 34.06 -3.36
CA GLU A 255 10.89 34.64 -2.61
C GLU A 255 9.85 33.61 -2.16
N ASN A 256 9.73 32.48 -2.88
CA ASN A 256 8.76 31.43 -2.58
C ASN A 256 9.27 30.44 -1.53
N ILE A 257 10.54 30.52 -1.13
CA ILE A 257 11.17 29.58 -0.21
C ILE A 257 11.04 30.10 1.23
N PRO A 258 10.49 29.33 2.19
CA PRO A 258 10.49 29.70 3.60
C PRO A 258 11.91 29.78 4.18
N SER A 259 12.15 30.67 5.15
CA SER A 259 13.49 30.88 5.75
C SER A 259 14.14 29.60 6.30
N THR A 260 13.36 28.66 6.84
CA THR A 260 13.86 27.35 7.32
C THR A 260 14.32 26.45 6.17
N SER A 261 13.67 26.55 5.01
CA SER A 261 14.05 25.83 3.80
C SER A 261 15.26 26.48 3.13
N LYS A 262 15.37 27.82 3.21
CA LYS A 262 16.55 28.59 2.77
C LYS A 262 17.82 28.14 3.48
N SER A 263 17.78 27.94 4.79
CA SER A 263 18.96 27.52 5.56
C SER A 263 19.32 26.04 5.38
N THR A 264 18.33 25.17 5.19
CA THR A 264 18.52 23.71 5.10
C THR A 264 18.72 23.18 3.68
N MET A 265 18.49 24.01 2.65
CA MET A 265 18.48 23.63 1.23
C MET A 265 17.47 22.52 0.92
N ARG A 266 16.37 22.48 1.68
CA ARG A 266 15.36 21.42 1.60
C ARG A 266 13.96 21.95 1.78
N ILE A 267 13.01 21.40 1.03
CA ILE A 267 11.58 21.74 1.10
C ILE A 267 10.73 20.49 1.32
N SER A 268 9.50 20.70 1.79
CA SER A 268 8.46 19.66 1.74
C SER A 268 7.49 19.97 0.62
N LEU A 269 7.34 19.05 -0.34
CA LEU A 269 6.38 19.17 -1.41
C LEU A 269 5.07 18.49 -1.01
N GLU A 270 3.99 19.25 -1.06
CA GLU A 270 2.64 18.75 -0.80
C GLU A 270 1.92 18.47 -2.12
N PHE A 271 1.34 17.28 -2.22
CA PHE A 271 0.51 16.82 -3.33
C PHE A 271 -0.91 16.57 -2.82
N PRO A 272 -1.87 17.48 -3.07
CA PRO A 272 -3.23 17.33 -2.59
C PRO A 272 -3.97 16.26 -3.40
N ARG A 273 -4.36 15.17 -2.73
CA ARG A 273 -5.12 14.02 -3.28
C ARG A 273 -4.62 13.55 -4.66
N PRO A 274 -3.36 13.12 -4.79
CA PRO A 274 -2.80 12.75 -6.07
C PRO A 274 -3.51 11.52 -6.62
N SER A 275 -3.58 11.44 -7.96
CA SER A 275 -4.08 10.29 -8.69
C SER A 275 -2.92 9.73 -9.51
N LEU A 276 -2.68 8.44 -9.37
CA LEU A 276 -1.69 7.72 -10.18
C LEU A 276 -2.41 6.85 -11.21
N GLU A 277 -1.80 6.61 -12.35
CA GLU A 277 -2.41 5.88 -13.45
C GLU A 277 -2.73 4.43 -13.05
N GLY A 278 -3.96 3.98 -13.32
CA GLY A 278 -4.42 2.64 -12.96
C GLY A 278 -4.65 2.41 -11.45
N LEU A 279 -4.44 3.43 -10.62
CA LEU A 279 -4.71 3.41 -9.20
C LEU A 279 -5.81 4.43 -8.84
N GLN A 280 -6.47 4.22 -7.70
CA GLN A 280 -7.41 5.23 -7.18
C GLN A 280 -6.65 6.43 -6.58
N ARG A 281 -7.39 7.49 -6.21
CA ARG A 281 -6.81 8.67 -5.57
C ARG A 281 -6.28 8.35 -4.18
N PHE A 282 -5.21 9.04 -3.80
CA PHE A 282 -4.64 8.98 -2.46
C PHE A 282 -5.10 10.14 -1.58
N ASN A 283 -4.82 10.05 -0.28
CA ASN A 283 -4.86 11.20 0.62
C ASN A 283 -3.75 12.19 0.23
N THR A 284 -3.74 13.38 0.84
CA THR A 284 -2.64 14.33 0.66
C THR A 284 -1.30 13.68 1.00
N VAL A 285 -0.34 13.77 0.08
CA VAL A 285 1.01 13.23 0.23
C VAL A 285 1.96 14.39 0.49
N THR A 286 2.82 14.26 1.51
CA THR A 286 3.87 15.24 1.77
C THR A 286 5.23 14.58 1.62
N ALA A 287 5.92 14.89 0.53
CA ALA A 287 7.29 14.47 0.32
C ALA A 287 8.24 15.44 1.03
N LYS A 288 8.78 15.02 2.17
CA LYS A 288 9.65 15.86 3.02
C LYS A 288 11.07 15.86 2.51
N GLY A 289 11.78 16.95 2.79
CA GLY A 289 13.23 17.08 2.60
C GLY A 289 13.71 16.87 1.16
N VAL A 290 12.89 17.26 0.20
CA VAL A 290 13.24 17.41 -1.21
C VAL A 290 14.34 18.44 -1.32
N ARG A 291 15.40 18.16 -2.07
CA ARG A 291 16.49 19.13 -2.26
C ARG A 291 16.00 20.31 -3.08
N LEU A 292 16.40 21.50 -2.67
CA LEU A 292 16.10 22.72 -3.40
C LEU A 292 17.31 23.14 -4.23
N ARG A 293 17.02 23.77 -5.36
CA ARG A 293 18.00 24.44 -6.23
C ARG A 293 17.44 25.82 -6.63
N PRO A 294 18.26 26.86 -6.77
CA PRO A 294 17.81 28.12 -7.35
C PRO A 294 17.29 27.90 -8.77
N LYS A 295 16.16 28.53 -9.11
CA LYS A 295 15.60 28.47 -10.46
C LYS A 295 16.36 29.32 -11.49
N THR A 296 16.98 30.40 -11.03
CA THR A 296 17.77 31.33 -11.85
C THR A 296 19.06 31.69 -11.12
N GLU A 297 20.02 32.24 -11.88
CA GLU A 297 21.26 32.79 -11.34
C GLU A 297 21.01 33.93 -10.34
N GLU A 298 20.05 34.82 -10.64
CA GLU A 298 19.61 35.87 -9.71
C GLU A 298 19.09 35.29 -8.39
N CYS A 299 18.31 34.21 -8.43
CA CYS A 299 17.87 33.52 -7.21
C CYS A 299 19.06 32.93 -6.45
N ALA A 300 20.07 32.41 -7.14
CA ALA A 300 21.27 31.86 -6.51
C ALA A 300 22.07 32.97 -5.81
N GLN A 301 22.20 34.13 -6.44
CA GLN A 301 22.82 35.33 -5.88
C GLN A 301 22.09 35.78 -4.61
N GLN A 302 20.78 36.05 -4.69
CA GLN A 302 19.96 36.46 -3.54
C GLN A 302 20.03 35.46 -2.39
N TRP A 303 20.01 34.16 -2.71
CA TRP A 303 20.06 33.12 -1.69
C TRP A 303 21.44 33.02 -1.03
N SER A 304 22.51 33.18 -1.79
CA SER A 304 23.87 33.21 -1.26
C SER A 304 24.11 34.42 -0.34
N GLU A 305 23.60 35.60 -0.69
CA GLU A 305 23.65 36.80 0.14
C GLU A 305 22.88 36.61 1.45
N TRP A 306 21.68 36.05 1.35
CA TRP A 306 20.86 35.73 2.51
C TRP A 306 21.56 34.73 3.45
N LEU A 307 22.21 33.69 2.91
CA LEU A 307 22.99 32.75 3.70
C LEU A 307 24.17 33.42 4.39
N LEU A 308 24.91 34.26 3.68
CA LEU A 308 26.05 35.00 4.23
C LEU A 308 25.61 35.81 5.45
N LEU A 309 24.53 36.61 5.30
CA LEU A 309 23.95 37.37 6.41
C LEU A 309 23.48 36.48 7.56
N SER A 310 22.88 35.33 7.25
CA SER A 310 22.42 34.37 8.26
C SER A 310 23.53 33.72 9.07
N TYR A 311 24.77 33.70 8.56
CA TYR A 311 25.94 33.13 9.24
C TYR A 311 26.63 34.12 10.17
N VAL A 312 26.32 35.42 10.08
CA VAL A 312 26.91 36.45 10.93
C VAL A 312 26.36 36.34 12.35
N ASP A 313 27.04 35.53 13.17
CA ASP A 313 26.68 35.28 14.56
C ASP A 313 27.61 35.99 15.57
N ASN A 314 28.74 36.50 15.10
CA ASN A 314 29.80 37.14 15.89
C ASN A 314 30.56 38.18 15.03
N TYR A 315 31.52 38.91 15.60
CA TYR A 315 32.33 39.88 14.86
C TYR A 315 32.96 39.27 13.60
N ALA A 316 32.74 39.94 12.47
CA ALA A 316 33.19 39.53 11.15
C ALA A 316 34.68 39.82 10.93
N THR A 317 35.54 39.13 11.70
CA THR A 317 37.00 39.17 11.44
C THR A 317 37.30 38.67 10.04
N THR A 318 38.41 39.09 9.46
CA THR A 318 38.77 38.75 8.06
C THR A 318 38.69 37.24 7.78
N GLU A 319 39.25 36.41 8.68
CA GLU A 319 39.24 34.94 8.56
C GLU A 319 37.83 34.33 8.69
N LYS A 320 37.02 34.81 9.63
CA LYS A 320 35.66 34.32 9.84
C LYS A 320 34.74 34.69 8.68
N PHE A 321 34.85 35.92 8.21
CA PHE A 321 34.06 36.41 7.08
C PHE A 321 34.37 35.64 5.80
N GLU A 322 35.66 35.40 5.50
CA GLU A 322 36.05 34.56 4.36
C GLU A 322 35.48 33.14 4.49
N THR A 323 35.52 32.56 5.69
CA THR A 323 34.92 31.24 5.95
C THR A 323 33.41 31.23 5.68
N TRP A 324 32.69 32.27 6.10
CA TRP A 324 31.25 32.41 5.82
C TRP A 324 30.96 32.62 4.34
N LEU A 325 31.79 33.39 3.64
CA LEU A 325 31.69 33.64 2.20
C LEU A 325 31.82 32.33 1.43
N GLN A 326 32.84 31.53 1.70
CA GLN A 326 33.01 30.20 1.08
C GLN A 326 31.85 29.27 1.41
N LYS A 327 31.36 29.28 2.66
CA LYS A 327 30.22 28.46 3.09
C LYS A 327 28.92 28.86 2.38
N ALA A 328 28.70 30.15 2.15
CA ALA A 328 27.52 30.68 1.48
C ALA A 328 27.53 30.41 -0.04
N LYS A 329 28.71 30.42 -0.69
CA LYS A 329 28.86 30.10 -2.12
C LYS A 329 28.76 28.60 -2.42
N LYS A 330 29.27 27.75 -1.52
CA LYS A 330 29.41 26.30 -1.75
C LYS A 330 28.17 25.59 -2.33
N PRO A 331 26.93 25.86 -1.89
CA PRO A 331 25.74 25.21 -2.45
C PRO A 331 25.46 25.56 -3.92
N PHE A 332 25.96 26.70 -4.39
CA PHE A 332 25.61 27.31 -5.68
C PHE A 332 26.77 27.28 -6.68
N HIS A 333 27.64 26.28 -6.59
CA HIS A 333 28.83 26.12 -7.44
C HIS A 333 28.57 26.11 -8.96
N ASP A 334 27.34 25.84 -9.38
CA ASP A 334 26.94 25.87 -10.79
C ASP A 334 26.57 27.27 -11.31
N PHE A 335 26.59 28.28 -10.45
CA PHE A 335 26.23 29.67 -10.75
C PHE A 335 27.43 30.59 -10.49
N ASP A 336 27.53 31.69 -11.23
CA ASP A 336 28.56 32.70 -10.96
C ASP A 336 28.08 33.65 -9.85
N ILE A 337 28.56 33.39 -8.63
CA ILE A 337 28.11 34.10 -7.43
C ILE A 337 29.11 35.18 -7.01
N ASN A 338 28.65 36.43 -7.05
CA ASN A 338 29.43 37.60 -6.64
C ASN A 338 28.96 38.14 -5.29
N LEU A 339 29.49 37.57 -4.19
CA LEU A 339 29.21 38.08 -2.85
C LEU A 339 30.02 39.34 -2.53
N PRO A 340 29.42 40.31 -1.81
CA PRO A 340 30.13 41.53 -1.42
C PRO A 340 31.29 41.22 -0.47
N SER A 341 32.34 42.02 -0.56
CA SER A 341 33.40 42.06 0.46
C SER A 341 32.86 42.55 1.80
N ARG A 342 33.61 42.30 2.87
CA ARG A 342 33.25 42.76 4.22
C ARG A 342 33.00 44.27 4.27
N ASP A 343 33.87 45.04 3.61
CA ASP A 343 33.83 46.50 3.66
C ASP A 343 32.67 47.07 2.83
N GLU A 344 32.32 46.42 1.71
CA GLU A 344 31.12 46.74 0.93
C GLU A 344 29.84 46.46 1.72
N LEU A 345 29.81 45.33 2.44
CA LEU A 345 28.69 44.98 3.31
C LEU A 345 28.56 45.93 4.50
N ALA A 346 29.68 46.35 5.11
CA ALA A 346 29.67 47.35 6.19
C ALA A 346 29.14 48.71 5.71
N LYS A 347 29.48 49.12 4.48
CA LYS A 347 29.00 50.36 3.85
C LYS A 347 27.51 50.31 3.53
N SER A 348 27.00 49.20 2.98
CA SER A 348 25.58 49.07 2.66
C SER A 348 24.71 49.11 3.93
N VAL A 349 25.09 48.36 4.96
CA VAL A 349 24.41 48.35 6.28
C VAL A 349 24.40 49.74 6.93
N THR A 350 25.49 50.51 6.77
CA THR A 350 25.60 51.88 7.31
C THR A 350 24.69 52.87 6.57
N THR A 351 24.40 52.62 5.29
CA THR A 351 23.65 53.54 4.43
C THR A 351 22.13 53.29 4.49
N GLU A 352 21.70 52.04 4.73
CA GLU A 352 20.29 51.64 4.55
C GLU A 352 19.41 51.67 5.82
N GLN A 353 19.95 51.68 7.04
CA GLN A 353 19.15 51.43 8.26
C GLN A 353 19.19 52.53 9.34
N LYS A 354 18.01 52.96 9.81
CA LYS A 354 17.83 53.79 11.03
C LYS A 354 17.92 53.00 12.35
N SER A 355 17.88 51.67 12.29
CA SER A 355 17.89 50.76 13.45
C SER A 355 18.71 49.51 13.09
N ARG A 356 19.90 49.38 13.68
CA ARG A 356 20.85 48.29 13.42
C ARG A 356 20.53 47.07 14.27
N SER A 357 20.51 45.89 13.65
CA SER A 357 20.44 44.61 14.35
C SER A 357 21.78 44.24 14.98
N LYS A 358 21.81 43.16 15.78
CA LYS A 358 23.06 42.68 16.40
C LYS A 358 24.08 42.18 15.37
N SER A 359 23.63 41.52 14.29
CA SER A 359 24.50 41.09 13.19
C SER A 359 25.11 42.27 12.43
N ASP A 360 24.35 43.36 12.28
CA ASP A 360 24.83 44.58 11.63
C ASP A 360 26.00 45.20 12.42
N TRP A 361 25.91 45.21 13.76
CA TRP A 361 27.00 45.65 14.62
C TRP A 361 28.24 44.78 14.52
N HIS A 362 28.07 43.47 14.38
CA HIS A 362 29.20 42.56 14.21
C HIS A 362 29.99 42.79 12.92
N ILE A 363 29.33 43.31 11.87
CA ILE A 363 29.95 43.65 10.58
C ILE A 363 30.63 45.02 10.67
N VAL A 364 29.88 46.05 11.12
CA VAL A 364 30.37 47.44 11.17
C VAL A 364 31.53 47.57 12.16
N ALA A 365 31.41 47.04 13.38
CA ALA A 365 32.47 47.17 14.38
C ALA A 365 33.76 46.43 13.96
N ALA A 366 33.64 45.29 13.28
CA ALA A 366 34.82 44.56 12.78
C ALA A 366 35.53 45.35 11.67
N SER A 367 34.78 46.04 10.81
CA SER A 367 35.34 46.93 9.79
C SER A 367 36.00 48.17 10.41
N ASP A 368 35.33 48.82 11.36
CA ASP A 368 35.81 50.04 12.02
C ASP A 368 37.08 49.80 12.84
N TRP A 369 37.21 48.60 13.43
CA TRP A 369 38.36 48.21 14.24
C TRP A 369 39.45 47.45 13.45
N GLY A 370 39.23 47.18 12.16
CA GLY A 370 40.21 46.49 11.29
C GLY A 370 40.51 45.05 11.71
N LEU A 371 39.51 44.31 12.20
CA LEU A 371 39.65 42.98 12.82
C LEU A 371 39.78 41.78 11.86
#